data_AF-A0AAV7FQ60-F1
#
_entry.id   AF-A0AAV7FQ60-F1
#
_cell.length_a   1.000
_cell.length_b   1.000
_cell.length_c   1.000
_cell.angle_alpha   90.00
_cell.angle_beta   90.00
_cell.angle_gamma   90.00
#
_symmetry.space_group_name_H-M   'P 1'
#
loop_
_entity.id
_entity.type
_entity.pdbx_description
1 polymer ?
#
loop_
_entity_poly.entity_id
_entity_poly.type
_entity_poly.pdbx_seq_one_letter_code
_entity_poly.pdbx_strand_id
1 'polypeptide(L)'
;MLEQEDAFKFNFREGRRIMILSVSSSPALVSGLMVVRAKNPVHSVSFPIPVFRDTAGLLLFLGLDFSAMISPVVHIGAIAVSFLFVVMMFNIQIAEIHEEVLRYLPVSGIIGLIFWWEMFFICDNETIPLLPTHRKTTSLRYTVHAGKVRSWTNLETLGNLLYTYYSVWFLVPSLILLVAMIGAIVLTMHRTTRVKRQDVFRRNALDSRRTIMRRRQTKSTSRSRLPSALFATRGGAPGGNGRAFATAHDFDCSLCRPASFIREAVASALPTDVKLPPYL
;
A
#
# COMPACT_ATOMS: atom_id res chain seq x y z
N MET A 1 -4.56 -6.63 -51.74
CA MET A 1 -4.44 -6.70 -50.27
C MET A 1 -4.20 -5.27 -49.74
N LEU A 2 -5.14 -4.37 -50.03
CA LEU A 2 -5.05 -2.90 -49.82
C LEU A 2 -6.43 -2.39 -49.41
N GLU A 3 -7.02 -2.89 -48.31
CA GLU A 3 -8.39 -2.47 -47.96
C GLU A 3 -8.73 -2.54 -46.47
N GLN A 4 -7.74 -2.50 -45.55
CA GLN A 4 -8.05 -2.73 -44.13
C GLN A 4 -7.28 -1.86 -43.11
N GLU A 5 -6.96 -0.60 -43.41
CA GLU A 5 -6.40 0.31 -42.37
C GLU A 5 -7.00 1.72 -42.30
N ASP A 6 -7.91 2.13 -43.20
CA ASP A 6 -8.59 3.43 -43.06
C ASP A 6 -9.78 3.41 -42.07
N ALA A 7 -10.02 2.30 -41.36
CA ALA A 7 -11.22 2.08 -40.55
C ALA A 7 -11.16 2.64 -39.10
N PHE A 8 -10.04 3.18 -38.63
CA PHE A 8 -9.93 3.75 -37.27
C PHE A 8 -9.61 5.25 -37.24
N LYS A 9 -10.07 6.01 -38.23
CA LYS A 9 -10.24 7.46 -38.04
C LYS A 9 -11.70 7.74 -37.71
N PHE A 10 -12.01 7.78 -36.41
CA PHE A 10 -13.27 8.33 -35.92
C PHE A 10 -13.42 9.78 -36.41
N ASN A 11 -14.09 9.98 -37.54
CA ASN A 11 -14.45 11.30 -38.07
C ASN A 11 -15.64 11.85 -37.26
N PHE A 12 -15.40 12.11 -35.97
CA PHE A 12 -16.35 12.88 -35.18
C PHE A 12 -16.37 14.31 -35.70
N ARG A 13 -17.56 14.82 -36.02
CA ARG A 13 -17.81 16.25 -36.29
C ARG A 13 -17.07 17.07 -35.24
N GLU A 14 -16.28 18.06 -35.63
CA GLU A 14 -15.32 18.80 -34.77
C GLU A 14 -15.90 19.19 -33.39
N GLY A 15 -17.14 19.67 -33.34
CA GLY A 15 -17.82 20.03 -32.09
C GLY A 15 -18.10 18.85 -31.14
N ARG A 16 -18.27 17.65 -31.68
CA ARG A 16 -18.52 16.42 -30.91
C ARG A 16 -17.22 15.87 -30.30
N ARG A 17 -16.05 16.10 -30.92
CA ARG A 17 -14.73 15.76 -30.33
C ARG A 17 -14.46 16.60 -29.09
N ILE A 18 -14.64 17.91 -29.17
CA ILE A 18 -14.42 18.83 -28.03
C ILE A 18 -15.38 18.51 -26.88
N MET A 19 -16.65 18.22 -27.20
CA MET A 19 -17.63 17.81 -26.20
C MET A 19 -17.19 16.53 -25.46
N ILE A 20 -16.74 15.49 -26.19
CA ILE A 20 -16.28 14.25 -25.52
C ILE A 20 -15.03 14.49 -24.68
N LEU A 21 -14.06 15.27 -25.17
CA LEU A 21 -12.86 15.58 -24.40
C LEU A 21 -13.20 16.30 -23.09
N SER A 22 -14.12 17.27 -23.14
CA SER A 22 -14.59 17.97 -21.93
C SER A 22 -15.35 17.04 -20.98
N VAL A 23 -16.19 16.15 -21.51
CA VAL A 23 -16.95 15.16 -20.74
C VAL A 23 -16.04 14.09 -20.12
N SER A 24 -14.92 13.75 -20.75
CA SER A 24 -13.95 12.80 -20.19
C SER A 24 -13.05 13.43 -19.12
N SER A 25 -12.84 14.74 -19.16
CA SER A 25 -11.96 15.44 -18.19
C SER A 25 -12.67 15.73 -16.86
N SER A 26 -13.98 16.01 -16.88
CA SER A 26 -14.70 16.36 -15.65
C SER A 26 -14.74 15.26 -14.58
N PRO A 27 -14.93 13.95 -14.91
CA PRO A 27 -14.92 12.89 -13.91
C PRO A 27 -13.52 12.63 -13.35
N ALA A 28 -12.46 12.81 -14.17
CA ALA A 28 -11.08 12.68 -13.73
C ALA A 28 -10.72 13.71 -12.65
N LEU A 29 -11.14 14.98 -12.83
CA LEU A 29 -10.93 16.04 -11.84
C LEU A 29 -11.73 15.80 -10.55
N VAL A 30 -13.02 15.44 -10.69
CA VAL A 30 -13.88 15.13 -9.54
C VAL A 30 -13.32 13.94 -8.76
N SER A 31 -12.86 12.90 -9.45
CA SER A 31 -12.30 11.72 -8.80
C SER A 31 -10.97 12.03 -8.11
N GLY A 32 -10.08 12.80 -8.73
CA GLY A 32 -8.84 13.26 -8.11
C GLY A 32 -9.07 14.07 -6.83
N LEU A 33 -10.06 14.97 -6.82
CA LEU A 33 -10.45 15.71 -5.62
C LEU A 33 -11.00 14.78 -4.52
N MET A 34 -11.75 13.75 -4.91
CA MET A 34 -12.36 12.79 -4.00
C MET A 34 -11.32 11.86 -3.36
N VAL A 35 -10.23 11.50 -4.06
CA VAL A 35 -9.11 10.73 -3.48
C VAL A 35 -8.57 11.39 -2.20
N VAL A 36 -8.39 12.72 -2.23
CA VAL A 36 -7.81 13.48 -1.11
C VAL A 36 -8.84 13.75 -0.01
N ARG A 37 -10.13 13.90 -0.36
CA ARG A 37 -11.21 14.20 0.61
C ARG A 37 -11.78 12.97 1.32
N ALA A 38 -11.65 11.79 0.74
CA ALA A 38 -12.26 10.58 1.28
C ALA A 38 -11.64 10.18 2.63
N LYS A 39 -12.49 10.06 3.66
CA LYS A 39 -12.09 9.63 5.02
C LYS A 39 -11.84 8.13 5.11
N ASN A 40 -12.56 7.34 4.31
CA ASN A 40 -12.41 5.89 4.27
C ASN A 40 -11.30 5.51 3.29
N PRO A 41 -10.23 4.83 3.73
CA PRO A 41 -9.06 4.56 2.89
C PRO A 41 -9.39 3.64 1.70
N VAL A 42 -10.37 2.75 1.85
CA VAL A 42 -10.88 1.88 0.76
C VAL A 42 -11.51 2.71 -0.36
N HIS A 43 -12.19 3.81 -0.03
CA HIS A 43 -12.72 4.71 -1.05
C HIS A 43 -11.61 5.55 -1.68
N SER A 44 -10.68 6.07 -0.88
CA SER A 44 -9.54 6.85 -1.39
C SER A 44 -8.71 6.08 -2.42
N VAL A 45 -8.49 4.77 -2.22
CA VAL A 45 -7.71 3.92 -3.13
C VAL A 45 -8.47 3.47 -4.38
N SER A 46 -9.81 3.53 -4.39
CA SER A 46 -10.61 3.12 -5.56
C SER A 46 -10.86 4.25 -6.55
N PHE A 47 -10.85 5.52 -6.11
CA PHE A 47 -11.01 6.70 -6.96
C PHE A 47 -9.92 6.92 -8.05
N PRO A 48 -8.67 6.44 -7.95
CA PRO A 48 -7.72 6.48 -9.06
C PRO A 48 -8.15 5.62 -10.27
N ILE A 49 -8.95 4.56 -10.07
CA ILE A 49 -9.39 3.67 -11.15
C ILE A 49 -10.13 4.41 -12.27
N PRO A 50 -11.20 5.20 -12.00
CA PRO A 50 -11.85 6.00 -13.02
C PRO A 50 -10.91 7.05 -13.65
N VAL A 51 -9.99 7.66 -12.88
CA VAL A 51 -9.02 8.64 -13.42
C VAL A 51 -8.14 8.03 -14.51
N PHE A 52 -7.61 6.82 -14.29
CA PHE A 52 -6.80 6.13 -15.30
C PHE A 52 -7.63 5.67 -16.50
N ARG A 53 -8.91 5.31 -16.29
CA ARG A 53 -9.83 4.99 -17.38
C ARG A 53 -10.08 6.20 -18.28
N ASP A 54 -10.36 7.36 -17.67
CA ASP A 54 -10.59 8.61 -18.40
C ASP A 54 -9.31 9.09 -19.10
N THR A 55 -8.15 8.94 -18.45
CA THR A 55 -6.84 9.24 -19.06
C THR A 55 -6.57 8.36 -20.28
N ALA A 56 -6.83 7.05 -20.20
CA ALA A 56 -6.71 6.15 -21.34
C ALA A 56 -7.67 6.50 -22.48
N GLY A 57 -8.91 6.90 -22.16
CA GLY A 57 -9.87 7.44 -23.11
C GLY A 57 -9.34 8.70 -23.83
N LEU A 58 -8.75 9.63 -23.07
CA LEU A 58 -8.17 10.86 -23.61
C LEU A 58 -6.99 10.57 -24.55
N LEU A 59 -6.11 9.62 -24.20
CA LEU A 59 -5.02 9.16 -25.07
C LEU A 59 -5.52 8.54 -26.37
N LEU A 60 -6.62 7.77 -26.31
CA LEU A 60 -7.24 7.17 -27.48
C LEU A 60 -7.81 8.24 -28.42
N PHE A 61 -8.41 9.32 -27.88
CA PHE A 61 -8.87 10.46 -28.70
C PHE A 61 -7.73 11.26 -29.33
N LEU A 62 -6.56 11.29 -28.69
CA LEU A 62 -5.33 11.88 -29.24
C LEU A 62 -4.71 11.05 -30.38
N GLY A 63 -5.18 9.81 -30.59
CA GLY A 63 -4.64 8.89 -31.61
C GLY A 63 -3.39 8.14 -31.15
N LEU A 64 -3.17 8.03 -29.83
CA LEU A 64 -2.08 7.26 -29.22
C LEU A 64 -2.56 5.87 -28.81
N ASP A 65 -2.90 5.03 -29.79
CA ASP A 65 -3.58 3.75 -29.56
C ASP A 65 -2.78 2.79 -28.66
N PHE A 66 -1.47 2.67 -28.88
CA PHE A 66 -0.63 1.80 -28.06
C PHE A 66 -0.59 2.26 -26.59
N SER A 67 -0.40 3.57 -26.37
CA SER A 67 -0.32 4.14 -25.03
C SER A 67 -1.67 4.08 -24.29
N ALA A 68 -2.77 4.20 -25.03
CA ALA A 68 -4.13 4.05 -24.51
C ALA A 68 -4.41 2.61 -24.03
N MET A 69 -3.91 1.59 -24.73
CA MET A 69 -4.12 0.18 -24.33
C MET A 69 -3.24 -0.24 -23.15
N ILE A 70 -1.99 0.23 -23.07
CA ILE A 70 -1.09 -0.11 -21.95
C ILE A 70 -1.45 0.61 -20.65
N SER A 71 -2.04 1.81 -20.72
CA SER A 71 -2.34 2.61 -19.53
C SER A 71 -3.27 1.90 -18.54
N PRO A 72 -4.44 1.34 -18.94
CA PRO A 72 -5.29 0.56 -18.03
C PRO A 72 -4.61 -0.72 -17.51
N VAL A 73 -3.83 -1.41 -18.36
CA VAL A 73 -3.17 -2.68 -17.98
C VAL A 73 -2.21 -2.47 -16.82
N VAL A 74 -1.36 -1.43 -16.88
CA VAL A 74 -0.38 -1.17 -15.83
C VAL A 74 -1.00 -0.45 -14.64
N HIS A 75 -1.78 0.61 -14.88
CA HIS A 75 -2.27 1.46 -13.79
C HIS A 75 -3.46 0.87 -13.05
N ILE A 76 -4.45 0.33 -13.76
CA ILE A 76 -5.62 -0.31 -13.13
C ILE A 76 -5.27 -1.74 -12.76
N GLY A 77 -4.67 -2.50 -13.67
CA GLY A 77 -4.40 -3.92 -13.49
C GLY A 77 -3.34 -4.22 -12.43
N ALA A 78 -2.15 -3.63 -12.55
CA ALA A 78 -1.05 -3.91 -11.61
C ALA A 78 -1.09 -2.99 -10.39
N ILE A 79 -1.06 -1.67 -10.60
CA ILE A 79 -0.81 -0.70 -9.52
C ILE A 79 -2.03 -0.54 -8.60
N ALA A 80 -3.20 -0.18 -9.15
CA ALA A 80 -4.38 0.10 -8.35
C ALA A 80 -4.89 -1.13 -7.58
N VAL A 81 -4.89 -2.31 -8.21
CA VAL A 81 -5.27 -3.57 -7.54
C VAL A 81 -4.28 -3.96 -6.44
N SER A 82 -2.97 -3.77 -6.66
CA SER A 82 -1.96 -4.01 -5.61
C SER A 82 -2.20 -3.11 -4.40
N PHE A 83 -2.53 -1.84 -4.63
CA PHE A 83 -2.89 -0.92 -3.54
C PHE A 83 -4.19 -1.32 -2.85
N LEU A 84 -5.22 -1.75 -3.59
CA LEU A 84 -6.49 -2.21 -3.00
C LEU A 84 -6.28 -3.42 -2.09
N PHE A 85 -5.42 -4.36 -2.49
CA PHE A 85 -5.05 -5.51 -1.65
C PHE A 85 -4.37 -5.08 -0.35
N VAL A 86 -3.38 -4.17 -0.44
CA VAL A 86 -2.64 -3.67 0.73
C VAL A 86 -3.58 -2.93 1.71
N VAL A 87 -4.44 -2.07 1.19
CA VAL A 87 -5.35 -1.25 2.01
C VAL A 87 -6.40 -2.11 2.72
N MET A 88 -6.90 -3.18 2.09
CA MET A 88 -7.88 -4.07 2.73
C MET A 88 -7.25 -4.95 3.81
N MET A 89 -6.00 -5.38 3.63
CA MET A 89 -5.28 -6.16 4.65
C MET A 89 -4.89 -5.30 5.86
N PHE A 90 -4.64 -4.01 5.65
CA PHE A 90 -4.26 -3.09 6.71
C PHE A 90 -5.52 -2.53 7.42
N ASN A 91 -5.71 -2.92 8.68
CA ASN A 91 -6.81 -2.41 9.50
C ASN A 91 -6.47 -0.98 9.99
N ILE A 92 -6.90 0.03 9.23
CA ILE A 92 -6.75 1.45 9.59
C ILE A 92 -7.86 1.82 10.58
N GLN A 93 -7.49 2.04 11.84
CA GLN A 93 -8.39 2.65 12.81
C GLN A 93 -8.48 4.15 12.47
N ILE A 94 -9.68 4.61 12.14
CA ILE A 94 -9.98 6.01 11.86
C ILE A 94 -9.87 6.75 13.20
N ALA A 95 -8.67 7.18 13.56
CA ALA A 95 -8.47 8.11 14.66
C ALA A 95 -9.17 9.42 14.28
N GLU A 96 -9.94 9.96 15.23
CA GLU A 96 -10.64 11.23 15.05
C GLU A 96 -9.69 12.27 14.46
N ILE A 97 -10.15 12.91 13.39
CA ILE A 97 -9.37 13.82 12.58
C ILE A 97 -8.95 14.95 13.51
N HIS A 98 -7.66 14.97 13.87
CA HIS A 98 -7.12 16.02 14.72
C HIS A 98 -7.39 17.39 14.04
N GLU A 99 -7.91 18.36 14.80
CA GLU A 99 -8.25 19.71 14.31
C GLU A 99 -7.08 20.41 13.61
N GLU A 100 -5.85 19.99 13.90
CA GLU A 100 -4.61 20.42 13.23
C GLU A 100 -4.60 20.13 11.72
N VAL A 101 -5.14 19.00 11.23
CA VAL A 101 -5.17 18.69 9.78
C VAL A 101 -6.08 19.65 9.02
N LEU A 102 -7.22 20.00 9.62
CA LEU A 102 -8.15 21.00 9.07
C LEU A 102 -7.53 22.39 8.99
N ARG A 103 -6.56 22.70 9.87
CA ARG A 103 -5.83 23.98 9.87
C ARG A 103 -4.84 24.12 8.71
N TYR A 104 -4.30 23.01 8.19
CA TYR A 104 -3.35 23.03 7.06
C TYR A 104 -4.01 22.88 5.68
N LEU A 105 -5.26 22.41 5.59
CA LEU A 105 -6.05 22.40 4.35
C LEU A 105 -6.16 23.74 3.61
N PRO A 106 -6.39 24.90 4.28
CA PRO A 106 -6.43 26.18 3.56
C PRO A 106 -5.07 26.57 2.97
N VAL A 107 -3.96 26.13 3.57
CA VAL A 107 -2.61 26.43 3.06
C VAL A 107 -2.36 25.72 1.72
N SER A 108 -2.70 24.44 1.61
CA SER A 108 -2.60 23.72 0.33
C SER A 108 -3.59 24.25 -0.71
N GLY A 109 -4.76 24.75 -0.27
CA GLY A 109 -5.71 25.45 -1.12
C GLY A 109 -5.13 26.73 -1.76
N ILE A 110 -4.44 27.56 -0.97
CA ILE A 110 -3.80 28.79 -1.47
C ILE A 110 -2.68 28.46 -2.47
N ILE A 111 -1.83 27.48 -2.15
CA ILE A 111 -0.74 27.05 -3.05
C ILE A 111 -1.32 26.50 -4.36
N GLY A 112 -2.36 25.66 -4.28
CA GLY A 112 -3.05 25.15 -5.46
C GLY A 112 -3.70 26.24 -6.30
N LEU A 113 -4.27 27.27 -5.66
CA LEU A 113 -4.86 28.42 -6.35
C LEU A 113 -3.80 29.25 -7.08
N ILE A 114 -2.61 29.43 -6.49
CA ILE A 114 -1.49 30.11 -7.14
C ILE A 114 -1.05 29.35 -8.40
N PHE A 115 -0.88 28.02 -8.31
CA PHE A 115 -0.58 27.19 -9.49
C PHE A 115 -1.69 27.24 -10.55
N TRP A 116 -2.96 27.24 -10.12
CA TRP A 116 -4.09 27.33 -11.04
C TRP A 116 -4.13 28.69 -11.76
N TRP A 117 -3.83 29.78 -11.05
CA TRP A 117 -3.70 31.11 -11.61
C TRP A 117 -2.55 31.21 -12.61
N GLU A 118 -1.39 30.60 -12.30
CA GLU A 118 -0.25 30.56 -13.20
C GLU A 118 -0.58 29.81 -14.51
N MET A 119 -1.26 28.66 -14.40
CA MET A 119 -1.74 27.92 -15.58
C MET A 119 -2.74 28.74 -16.42
N PHE A 120 -3.64 29.47 -15.75
CA PHE A 120 -4.59 30.36 -16.43
C PHE A 120 -3.87 31.49 -17.19
N PHE A 121 -2.90 32.15 -16.55
CA PHE A 121 -2.10 33.21 -17.18
C PHE A 121 -1.31 32.73 -18.41
N ILE A 122 -0.77 31.49 -18.36
CA ILE A 122 -0.11 30.87 -19.52
C ILE A 122 -1.11 30.63 -20.66
N CYS A 123 -2.36 30.27 -20.34
CA CYS A 123 -3.41 30.01 -21.32
C CYS A 123 -4.00 31.27 -21.97
N ASP A 124 -4.02 32.39 -21.24
CA ASP A 124 -4.54 33.68 -21.72
C ASP A 124 -3.56 34.41 -22.65
N ASN A 125 -2.31 33.97 -22.71
CA ASN A 125 -1.31 34.59 -23.57
C ASN A 125 -1.71 34.43 -25.06
N GLU A 126 -1.64 35.52 -25.83
CA GLU A 126 -2.07 35.60 -27.24
C GLU A 126 -1.34 34.62 -28.19
N THR A 127 -0.32 33.92 -27.68
CA THR A 127 0.36 32.81 -28.34
C THR A 127 -0.55 31.61 -28.66
N ILE A 128 -1.69 31.46 -27.96
CA ILE A 128 -2.62 30.36 -28.21
C ILE A 128 -3.71 30.84 -29.18
N PRO A 129 -3.83 30.23 -30.38
CA PRO A 129 -4.86 30.61 -31.33
C PRO A 129 -6.25 30.32 -30.74
N LEU A 130 -6.95 31.38 -30.33
CA LEU A 130 -8.32 31.30 -29.83
C LEU A 130 -9.22 30.59 -30.88
N LEU A 131 -10.17 29.78 -30.40
CA LEU A 131 -11.13 29.00 -31.21
C LEU A 131 -11.69 29.69 -32.49
N PRO A 132 -12.01 31.00 -32.53
CA PRO A 132 -12.47 31.67 -33.76
C PRO A 132 -11.47 31.63 -34.92
N THR A 133 -10.17 31.62 -34.66
CA THR A 133 -9.12 31.58 -35.69
C THR A 133 -8.98 30.18 -36.30
N HIS A 134 -9.09 29.14 -35.47
CA HIS A 134 -8.97 27.74 -35.91
C HIS A 134 -10.10 27.31 -36.87
N ARG A 135 -11.33 27.81 -36.69
CA ARG A 135 -12.47 27.49 -37.59
C ARG A 135 -12.24 27.93 -39.04
N LYS A 136 -11.49 29.03 -39.26
CA LYS A 136 -11.20 29.53 -40.62
C LYS A 136 -9.99 28.82 -41.27
N THR A 137 -9.07 28.29 -40.48
CA THR A 137 -7.88 27.58 -40.98
C THR A 137 -8.07 26.07 -41.12
N THR A 138 -9.13 25.49 -40.55
CA THR A 138 -9.38 24.03 -40.64
C THR A 138 -9.54 23.56 -42.09
N SER A 139 -10.06 24.42 -42.98
CA SER A 139 -10.17 24.15 -44.42
C SER A 139 -8.86 24.34 -45.20
N LEU A 140 -7.84 24.97 -44.61
CA LEU A 140 -6.52 25.23 -45.21
C LEU A 140 -5.47 24.19 -44.79
N ARG A 141 -5.90 22.94 -44.52
CA ARG A 141 -4.97 21.87 -44.15
C ARG A 141 -4.35 21.26 -45.40
N TYR A 142 -3.10 21.62 -45.69
CA TYR A 142 -2.30 20.95 -46.71
C TYR A 142 -1.87 19.56 -46.21
N THR A 143 -2.38 18.51 -46.83
CA THR A 143 -2.02 17.11 -46.52
C THR A 143 -1.03 16.58 -47.54
N VAL A 144 0.18 16.26 -47.11
CA VAL A 144 1.18 15.59 -47.96
C VAL A 144 0.82 14.12 -48.08
N HIS A 145 0.27 13.71 -49.23
CA HIS A 145 -0.12 12.32 -49.48
C HIS A 145 1.07 11.37 -49.65
N ALA A 146 2.24 11.88 -50.06
CA ALA A 146 3.46 11.07 -50.22
C ALA A 146 3.91 10.39 -48.92
N GLY A 147 3.73 11.04 -47.77
CA GLY A 147 4.07 10.48 -46.45
C GLY A 147 3.06 9.47 -45.91
N LYS A 148 1.90 9.29 -46.56
CA LYS A 148 0.84 8.36 -46.12
C LYS A 148 0.83 7.04 -46.92
N VAL A 149 1.70 6.88 -47.91
CA VAL A 149 1.77 5.66 -48.75
C VAL A 149 2.20 4.44 -47.92
N ARG A 150 3.03 4.66 -46.89
CA ARG A 150 3.39 3.67 -45.87
C ARG A 150 3.06 4.24 -44.50
N SER A 151 1.90 3.88 -43.95
CA SER A 151 1.53 4.23 -42.57
C SER A 151 2.29 3.33 -41.61
N TRP A 152 3.13 3.95 -40.77
CA TRP A 152 3.73 3.25 -39.64
C TRP A 152 2.77 3.30 -38.46
N THR A 153 2.56 2.16 -37.80
CA THR A 153 1.78 2.16 -36.57
C THR A 153 2.58 2.82 -35.44
N ASN A 154 1.87 3.38 -34.45
CA ASN A 154 2.51 3.96 -33.27
C ASN A 154 3.42 2.95 -32.54
N LEU A 155 3.00 1.68 -32.50
CA LEU A 155 3.77 0.60 -31.87
C LEU A 155 5.03 0.26 -32.67
N GLU A 156 4.94 0.17 -34.00
CA GLU A 156 6.08 -0.13 -34.87
C GLU A 156 7.15 0.98 -34.79
N THR A 157 6.72 2.24 -34.83
CA THR A 157 7.63 3.40 -34.72
C THR A 157 8.30 3.43 -33.34
N LEU A 158 7.53 3.22 -32.27
CA LEU A 158 8.06 3.18 -30.91
C LEU A 158 9.07 2.04 -30.74
N GLY A 159 8.75 0.84 -31.23
CA GLY A 159 9.65 -0.32 -31.17
C GLY A 159 10.96 -0.06 -31.90
N ASN A 160 10.90 0.46 -33.13
CA ASN A 160 12.10 0.78 -33.91
C ASN A 160 13.00 1.80 -33.18
N LEU A 161 12.39 2.84 -32.59
CA LEU A 161 13.14 3.88 -31.88
C LEU A 161 13.76 3.35 -30.58
N LEU A 162 12.98 2.59 -29.80
CA LEU A 162 13.38 2.09 -28.48
C LEU A 162 14.50 1.05 -28.57
N TYR A 163 14.40 0.10 -29.50
CA TYR A 163 15.37 -0.99 -29.62
C TYR A 163 16.64 -0.59 -30.40
N THR A 164 16.54 0.30 -31.38
CA THR A 164 17.69 0.69 -32.22
C THR A 164 18.50 1.83 -31.59
N TYR A 165 17.83 2.91 -31.15
CA TYR A 165 18.52 4.13 -30.70
C TYR A 165 18.57 4.26 -29.17
N TYR A 166 17.48 3.92 -28.48
CA TYR A 166 17.37 4.11 -27.02
C TYR A 166 17.54 2.82 -26.21
N SER A 167 18.33 1.87 -26.72
CA SER A 167 18.53 0.56 -26.07
C SER A 167 19.01 0.66 -24.63
N VAL A 168 19.94 1.58 -24.33
CA VAL A 168 20.45 1.82 -22.97
C VAL A 168 19.33 2.27 -22.02
N TRP A 169 18.44 3.15 -22.48
CA TRP A 169 17.29 3.60 -21.69
C TRP A 169 16.22 2.54 -21.51
N PHE A 170 16.21 1.49 -22.34
CA PHE A 170 15.37 0.32 -22.13
C PHE A 170 16.00 -0.69 -21.14
N LEU A 171 17.33 -0.80 -21.13
CA LEU A 171 18.08 -1.63 -20.18
C LEU A 171 17.96 -1.12 -18.73
N VAL A 172 17.94 0.19 -18.51
CA VAL A 172 17.82 0.77 -17.14
C VAL A 172 16.51 0.36 -16.44
N PRO A 173 15.31 0.48 -17.04
CA PRO A 173 14.06 -0.05 -16.49
C PRO A 173 14.06 -1.55 -16.22
N SER A 174 14.74 -2.35 -17.05
CA SER A 174 14.90 -3.79 -16.80
C SER A 174 15.65 -4.05 -15.49
N LEU A 175 16.73 -3.30 -15.23
CA LEU A 175 17.44 -3.36 -13.95
C LEU A 175 16.61 -2.84 -12.78
N ILE A 176 15.82 -1.77 -12.97
CA ILE A 176 14.90 -1.25 -11.94
C ILE A 176 13.85 -2.31 -11.57
N LEU A 177 13.29 -3.03 -12.54
CA LEU A 177 12.35 -4.13 -12.29
C LEU A 177 13.00 -5.29 -11.54
N LEU A 178 14.26 -5.63 -11.88
CA LEU A 178 15.02 -6.64 -11.14
C LEU A 178 15.20 -6.23 -9.67
N VAL A 179 15.63 -4.98 -9.44
CA VAL A 179 15.81 -4.43 -8.09
C VAL A 179 14.48 -4.38 -7.34
N ALA A 180 13.37 -4.03 -8.01
CA ALA A 180 12.04 -4.03 -7.40
C ALA A 180 11.61 -5.44 -6.94
N MET A 181 11.88 -6.47 -7.75
CA MET A 181 11.57 -7.86 -7.39
C MET A 181 12.41 -8.32 -6.18
N ILE A 182 13.73 -8.09 -6.22
CA ILE A 182 14.62 -8.44 -5.09
C ILE A 182 14.22 -7.67 -3.83
N GLY A 183 13.93 -6.37 -3.96
CA GLY A 183 13.50 -5.51 -2.87
C GLY A 183 12.20 -5.98 -2.22
N ALA A 184 11.18 -6.34 -3.01
CA ALA A 184 9.93 -6.88 -2.50
C ALA A 184 10.12 -8.20 -1.75
N ILE A 185 10.95 -9.12 -2.27
CA ILE A 185 11.23 -10.41 -1.63
C ILE A 185 11.98 -10.23 -0.30
N VAL A 186 13.04 -9.42 -0.29
CA VAL A 186 13.85 -9.20 0.92
C VAL A 186 13.03 -8.50 2.01
N LEU A 187 12.18 -7.55 1.64
CA LEU A 187 11.33 -6.81 2.59
C LEU A 187 10.21 -7.69 3.18
N THR A 188 9.65 -8.60 2.39
CA THR A 188 8.57 -9.51 2.85
C THR A 188 9.09 -10.77 3.55
N MET A 189 10.41 -11.06 3.47
CA MET A 189 11.02 -12.20 4.15
C MET A 189 11.05 -11.98 5.68
N HIS A 190 9.93 -12.26 6.33
CA HIS A 190 9.79 -12.19 7.77
C HIS A 190 10.52 -13.38 8.43
N ARG A 191 11.70 -13.14 9.00
CA ARG A 191 12.36 -14.13 9.86
C ARG A 191 11.66 -14.21 11.20
N THR A 192 10.89 -15.28 11.41
CA THR A 192 10.29 -15.61 12.71
C THR A 192 11.39 -16.00 13.71
N THR A 193 11.87 -15.04 14.49
CA THR A 193 12.90 -15.24 15.53
C THR A 193 12.35 -15.76 16.87
N ARG A 194 11.04 -16.00 16.97
CA ARG A 194 10.38 -16.48 18.21
C ARG A 194 10.72 -17.92 18.61
N VAL A 195 11.48 -18.66 17.81
CA VAL A 195 12.08 -19.92 18.22
C VAL A 195 13.56 -19.67 18.49
N LYS A 196 14.01 -19.86 19.73
CA LYS A 196 15.45 -19.88 20.07
C LYS A 196 16.10 -21.01 19.27
N ARG A 197 16.65 -20.68 18.10
CA ARG A 197 17.47 -21.63 17.35
C ARG A 197 18.77 -21.81 18.13
N GLN A 198 19.04 -23.05 18.52
CA GLN A 198 20.32 -23.37 19.14
C GLN A 198 21.37 -23.40 18.03
N ASP A 199 22.37 -22.54 18.12
CA ASP A 199 23.58 -22.71 17.35
C ASP A 199 24.34 -23.93 17.91
N VAL A 200 24.23 -25.06 17.21
CA VAL A 200 24.86 -26.33 17.59
C VAL A 200 26.37 -26.15 17.77
N PHE A 201 27.00 -25.34 16.90
CA PHE A 201 28.42 -25.00 16.98
C PHE A 201 28.79 -24.24 18.25
N ARG A 202 27.95 -23.28 18.67
CA ARG A 202 28.17 -22.53 19.91
C ARG A 202 27.92 -23.39 21.15
N ARG A 203 27.04 -24.41 21.07
CA ARG A 203 26.79 -25.37 22.16
C ARG A 203 27.95 -26.36 22.33
N ASN A 204 28.52 -26.85 21.22
CA ASN A 204 29.63 -27.81 21.25
C ASN A 204 30.98 -27.19 21.63
N ALA A 205 31.17 -25.90 21.36
CA ALA A 205 32.38 -25.16 21.77
C ALA A 205 32.39 -24.79 23.27
N LEU A 206 31.30 -25.05 24.02
CA LEU A 206 31.28 -24.83 25.46
C LEU A 206 32.06 -25.95 26.17
N ASP A 207 33.15 -25.59 26.83
CA ASP A 207 33.92 -26.49 27.67
C ASP A 207 33.08 -26.97 28.87
N SER A 208 32.90 -28.29 28.97
CA SER A 208 32.04 -28.92 29.98
C SER A 208 32.53 -28.68 31.42
N ARG A 209 33.84 -28.44 31.61
CA ARG A 209 34.44 -28.24 32.94
C ARG A 209 34.06 -26.92 33.62
N ARG A 210 33.67 -25.88 32.88
CA ARG A 210 33.32 -24.57 33.45
C ARG A 210 31.87 -24.44 33.93
N THR A 211 31.00 -25.39 33.57
CA THR A 211 29.55 -25.23 33.77
C THR A 211 29.05 -25.81 35.09
N ILE A 212 29.86 -26.60 35.81
CA ILE A 212 29.48 -27.22 37.08
C ILE A 212 29.97 -26.36 38.25
N MET A 213 29.13 -25.45 38.76
CA MET A 213 29.35 -24.83 40.07
C MET A 213 28.64 -25.63 41.17
N ARG A 214 29.42 -26.27 42.05
CA ARG A 214 28.91 -27.02 43.21
C ARG A 214 28.48 -26.03 44.30
N ARG A 215 27.19 -25.69 44.40
CA ARG A 215 26.66 -24.96 45.58
C ARG A 215 26.80 -25.85 46.82
N ARG A 216 27.72 -25.53 47.73
CA ARG A 216 27.68 -26.05 49.11
C ARG A 216 26.59 -25.29 49.87
N GLN A 217 25.55 -25.99 50.32
CA GLN A 217 24.63 -25.46 51.33
C GLN A 217 25.34 -25.47 52.70
N THR A 218 25.67 -24.31 53.22
CA THR A 218 26.03 -24.16 54.64
C THR A 218 24.75 -24.22 55.46
N LYS A 219 24.58 -25.28 56.26
CA LYS A 219 23.56 -25.36 57.32
C LYS A 219 23.79 -24.20 58.30
N SER A 220 22.91 -23.20 58.32
CA SER A 220 22.86 -22.23 59.41
C SER A 220 22.17 -22.88 60.61
N THR A 221 22.98 -23.34 61.55
CA THR A 221 22.54 -23.70 62.90
C THR A 221 22.27 -22.42 63.66
N SER A 222 21.00 -22.11 63.96
CA SER A 222 20.67 -21.15 65.03
C SER A 222 19.56 -21.73 65.88
N ARG A 223 19.89 -21.86 67.16
CA ARG A 223 19.17 -22.56 68.22
C ARG A 223 19.10 -21.58 69.40
N SER A 224 17.92 -21.06 69.71
CA SER A 224 17.60 -20.42 71.00
C SER A 224 16.07 -20.37 71.12
N ARG A 225 15.42 -21.38 71.73
CA ARG A 225 15.02 -21.44 73.14
C ARG A 225 14.26 -20.19 73.65
N LEU A 226 12.94 -20.39 73.82
CA LEU A 226 11.92 -19.86 74.77
C LEU A 226 12.43 -19.28 76.13
N PRO A 227 11.63 -18.59 76.99
CA PRO A 227 10.18 -18.79 77.23
C PRO A 227 9.31 -17.56 77.68
N SER A 228 8.02 -17.88 77.95
CA SER A 228 7.10 -17.39 79.02
C SER A 228 6.29 -16.09 78.88
N ALA A 229 5.00 -16.30 78.60
CA ALA A 229 3.79 -15.78 79.24
C ALA A 229 3.84 -14.51 80.13
N LEU A 230 2.93 -13.55 79.87
CA LEU A 230 2.16 -12.89 80.94
C LEU A 230 0.87 -12.24 80.43
N PHE A 231 -0.22 -12.53 81.13
CA PHE A 231 -1.58 -11.96 81.09
C PHE A 231 -1.61 -10.46 81.39
N ALA A 232 -2.53 -9.70 80.77
CA ALA A 232 -3.31 -8.63 81.43
C ALA A 232 -4.47 -8.11 80.54
N THR A 233 -5.54 -7.70 81.21
CA THR A 233 -6.93 -7.56 80.78
C THR A 233 -7.39 -6.10 80.63
N ARG A 234 -8.66 -5.93 80.20
CA ARG A 234 -9.53 -4.72 80.08
C ARG A 234 -9.31 -3.89 78.80
N GLY A 235 -10.32 -3.55 78.00
CA GLY A 235 -11.78 -3.50 78.19
C GLY A 235 -12.26 -2.07 77.93
N GLY A 236 -12.96 -1.83 76.81
CA GLY A 236 -13.55 -0.52 76.49
C GLY A 236 -13.81 -0.28 75.00
N ALA A 237 -14.92 -0.81 74.49
CA ALA A 237 -15.63 -0.31 73.30
C ALA A 237 -16.73 0.67 73.76
N PRO A 238 -17.52 1.37 72.90
CA PRO A 238 -17.59 1.29 71.44
C PRO A 238 -17.67 2.66 70.72
N GLY A 239 -17.60 2.64 69.38
CA GLY A 239 -18.12 3.74 68.59
C GLY A 239 -17.62 3.81 67.15
N GLY A 240 -18.39 3.23 66.23
CA GLY A 240 -18.60 3.86 64.93
C GLY A 240 -17.68 3.48 63.76
N ASN A 241 -17.99 2.32 63.17
CA ASN A 241 -18.35 2.18 61.76
C ASN A 241 -17.37 2.71 60.68
N GLY A 242 -16.79 1.77 59.91
CA GLY A 242 -16.58 1.99 58.49
C GLY A 242 -15.18 1.69 57.95
N ARG A 243 -15.11 0.53 57.26
CA ARG A 243 -14.23 0.23 56.11
C ARG A 243 -12.84 -0.32 56.42
N ALA A 244 -12.77 -1.65 56.30
CA ALA A 244 -11.58 -2.42 56.04
C ALA A 244 -10.90 -1.98 54.73
N PHE A 245 -9.59 -1.77 54.78
CA PHE A 245 -8.72 -1.77 53.60
C PHE A 245 -7.41 -2.47 53.98
N ALA A 246 -7.41 -3.80 53.82
CA ALA A 246 -6.20 -4.61 53.90
C ALA A 246 -5.60 -4.67 52.48
N THR A 247 -4.42 -4.09 52.30
CA THR A 247 -3.60 -4.27 51.10
C THR A 247 -2.73 -5.51 51.28
N ALA A 248 -3.26 -6.64 50.85
CA ALA A 248 -2.50 -7.82 50.48
C ALA A 248 -3.30 -8.53 49.38
N HIS A 249 -2.83 -8.46 48.14
CA HIS A 249 -3.27 -9.37 47.09
C HIS A 249 -2.15 -9.58 46.09
N ASP A 250 -1.50 -10.73 46.26
CA ASP A 250 -1.03 -11.55 45.15
C ASP A 250 -2.13 -11.63 44.08
N PHE A 251 -1.75 -11.34 42.84
CA PHE A 251 -2.56 -11.66 41.67
C PHE A 251 -1.81 -12.67 40.80
N ASP A 252 -2.17 -13.92 41.03
CA ASP A 252 -2.11 -14.99 40.06
C ASP A 252 -2.77 -14.54 38.75
N CYS A 253 -1.97 -14.44 37.68
CA CYS A 253 -2.46 -14.13 36.35
C CYS A 253 -2.86 -15.43 35.64
N SER A 254 -3.97 -16.02 36.08
CA SER A 254 -4.63 -17.15 35.45
C SER A 254 -5.65 -16.68 34.40
N LEU A 255 -5.28 -15.82 33.45
CA LEU A 255 -6.14 -15.52 32.29
C LEU A 255 -5.32 -15.05 31.06
N CYS A 256 -4.51 -15.95 30.52
CA CYS A 256 -3.97 -15.85 29.16
C CYS A 256 -4.31 -17.12 28.39
N ARG A 257 -5.55 -17.21 27.90
CA ARG A 257 -5.95 -18.18 26.87
C ARG A 257 -6.48 -17.42 25.65
N PRO A 258 -5.71 -17.38 24.55
CA PRO A 258 -6.33 -17.45 23.23
C PRO A 258 -5.67 -18.51 22.31
N ALA A 259 -4.80 -19.37 22.83
CA ALA A 259 -4.01 -20.29 22.00
C ALA A 259 -4.65 -21.67 21.74
N SER A 260 -5.79 -22.02 22.36
CA SER A 260 -6.40 -23.35 22.19
C SER A 260 -7.40 -23.46 21.04
N PHE A 261 -7.92 -22.35 20.49
CA PHE A 261 -9.00 -22.40 19.51
C PHE A 261 -8.54 -22.66 18.05
N ILE A 262 -7.27 -22.39 17.71
CA ILE A 262 -6.76 -22.60 16.34
C ILE A 262 -6.32 -24.07 16.13
N ARG A 263 -6.00 -24.80 17.20
CA ARG A 263 -5.52 -26.19 17.08
C ARG A 263 -6.62 -27.18 16.72
N GLU A 264 -7.86 -26.92 17.11
CA GLU A 264 -9.02 -27.77 16.77
C GLU A 264 -9.54 -27.53 15.35
N ALA A 265 -9.34 -26.33 14.78
CA ALA A 265 -9.75 -26.03 13.40
C ALA A 265 -8.82 -26.60 12.32
N VAL A 266 -7.55 -26.87 12.64
CA VAL A 266 -6.58 -27.44 11.67
C VAL A 266 -6.64 -28.98 11.62
N ALA A 267 -7.15 -29.62 12.67
CA ALA A 267 -7.28 -31.08 12.72
C ALA A 267 -8.42 -31.64 11.84
N SER A 268 -9.36 -30.79 11.40
CA SER A 268 -10.52 -31.21 10.59
C SER A 268 -10.32 -31.08 9.06
N ALA A 269 -9.15 -30.63 8.59
CA ALA A 269 -8.96 -30.23 7.19
C ALA A 269 -7.86 -30.99 6.42
N LEU A 270 -7.27 -32.07 6.95
CA LEU A 270 -6.30 -32.87 6.19
C LEU A 270 -6.86 -34.26 5.81
N PRO A 271 -6.86 -34.62 4.52
CA PRO A 271 -7.34 -35.92 4.05
C PRO A 271 -6.43 -37.05 4.57
N THR A 272 -7.08 -38.08 5.09
CA THR A 272 -6.48 -39.39 5.36
C THR A 272 -6.04 -40.07 4.05
N ASP A 273 -5.00 -40.89 4.16
CA ASP A 273 -4.43 -41.79 3.14
C ASP A 273 -3.31 -41.23 2.26
N VAL A 274 -2.11 -41.20 2.84
CA VAL A 274 -0.90 -41.60 2.11
C VAL A 274 -0.04 -42.50 3.00
N LYS A 275 -0.12 -43.80 2.75
CA LYS A 275 0.85 -44.81 3.20
C LYS A 275 2.21 -44.52 2.54
N LEU A 276 3.27 -44.32 3.30
CA LEU A 276 4.65 -44.43 2.82
C LEU A 276 5.46 -45.41 3.70
N PRO A 277 6.42 -46.15 3.10
CA PRO A 277 6.97 -47.41 3.61
C PRO A 277 8.01 -47.24 4.72
N PRO A 278 8.31 -48.32 5.48
CA PRO A 278 9.23 -48.28 6.61
C PRO A 278 10.68 -48.35 6.13
N TYR A 279 11.46 -47.32 6.41
CA TYR A 279 12.91 -47.42 6.51
C TYR A 279 13.38 -46.60 7.71
N LEU A 280 13.91 -47.35 8.70
CA LEU A 280 14.56 -46.97 9.96
C LEU A 280 13.67 -46.38 11.07
#